data_AF-A0A9D7SCS3-F1
#
_entry.id   AF-A0A9D7SCS3-F1
#
_cell.length_a   1.000
_cell.length_b   1.000
_cell.length_c   1.000
_cell.angle_alpha   90.00
_cell.angle_beta   90.00
_cell.angle_gamma   90.00
#
_symmetry.space_group_name_H-M   'P 1'
#
loop_
_entity.id
_entity.type
_entity.pdbx_description
1 polymer ?
#
loop_
_entity_poly.entity_id
_entity_poly.type
_entity_poly.pdbx_seq_one_letter_code
_entity_poly.pdbx_strand_id
1 'polypeptide(L)'
;MRRLLVLFPLLLSLPLAAQDGLRYRMQLWMRGEVQPLETSFRLQSTEGTRSHNKVQKPRMGGWRLEADRTQGTPYSQVMLLGRAERLLYLAGPSPQTRPEPILLRFGARSLPVWSLEIPKGVHASTVLVEVGPRLLALCDFSARFEHGDVARIELHLEGLDSTGKLAPAEAGTALLSTLQSLAREVPQEADGTVTVR
;
A
#
# COMPACT_ATOMS: atom_id res chain seq x y z
N MET A 1 -26.60 -57.53 -6.90
CA MET A 1 -25.42 -57.35 -7.78
C MET A 1 -25.46 -55.94 -8.39
N ARG A 2 -24.40 -55.13 -8.14
CA ARG A 2 -23.68 -54.26 -9.11
C ARG A 2 -24.54 -53.46 -10.13
N ARG A 3 -24.49 -52.13 -10.30
CA ARG A 3 -23.37 -51.14 -10.28
C ARG A 3 -23.96 -49.73 -10.07
N LEU A 4 -23.54 -48.96 -9.07
CA LEU A 4 -22.60 -47.81 -9.17
C LEU A 4 -22.22 -47.32 -10.59
N LEU A 5 -22.65 -46.11 -10.98
CA LEU A 5 -21.86 -45.09 -11.70
C LEU A 5 -22.74 -43.80 -11.80
N VAL A 6 -22.54 -42.75 -11.00
CA VAL A 6 -21.44 -41.76 -11.05
C VAL A 6 -21.73 -40.62 -12.03
N LEU A 7 -21.83 -39.43 -11.43
CA LEU A 7 -21.47 -38.10 -11.90
C LEU A 7 -22.04 -37.56 -13.22
N PHE A 8 -22.72 -36.42 -13.11
CA PHE A 8 -22.18 -35.15 -13.64
C PHE A 8 -23.01 -33.95 -13.09
N PRO A 9 -22.61 -33.27 -12.01
CA PRO A 9 -22.95 -31.86 -11.89
C PRO A 9 -21.99 -31.11 -12.83
N LEU A 10 -22.52 -30.55 -13.91
CA LEU A 10 -21.80 -29.58 -14.73
C LEU A 10 -21.41 -28.39 -13.85
N LEU A 11 -20.17 -28.44 -13.36
CA LEU A 11 -19.16 -27.40 -13.50
C LEU A 11 -19.73 -25.99 -13.76
N LEU A 12 -20.31 -25.40 -12.71
CA LEU A 12 -20.25 -23.95 -12.48
C LEU A 12 -18.82 -23.58 -12.07
N SER A 13 -17.84 -23.96 -12.88
CA SER A 13 -16.48 -23.42 -12.83
C SER A 13 -16.47 -22.14 -13.65
N LEU A 14 -17.11 -21.09 -13.12
CA LEU A 14 -16.68 -19.74 -13.48
C LEU A 14 -15.19 -19.68 -13.11
N PRO A 15 -14.29 -19.29 -14.03
CA PRO A 15 -12.97 -18.90 -13.59
C PRO A 15 -13.20 -17.68 -12.73
N LEU A 16 -13.10 -17.86 -11.40
CA LEU A 16 -12.72 -16.78 -10.52
C LEU A 16 -11.34 -16.38 -11.05
N ALA A 17 -11.30 -15.46 -12.01
CA ALA A 17 -10.06 -14.94 -12.54
C ALA A 17 -9.26 -14.53 -11.30
N ALA A 18 -8.14 -15.23 -11.04
CA ALA A 18 -7.28 -14.91 -9.92
C ALA A 18 -6.89 -13.44 -10.12
N GLN A 19 -7.49 -12.57 -9.32
CA GLN A 19 -7.25 -11.15 -9.44
C GLN A 19 -5.79 -10.95 -9.03
N ASP A 20 -4.95 -10.36 -9.88
CA ASP A 20 -3.55 -10.15 -9.53
C ASP A 20 -3.45 -8.90 -8.64
N GLY A 21 -2.66 -8.95 -7.56
CA GLY A 21 -2.33 -7.76 -6.76
C GLY A 21 -2.39 -7.91 -5.23
N LEU A 22 -2.16 -6.78 -4.57
CA LEU A 22 -2.24 -6.63 -3.11
C LEU A 22 -3.46 -5.78 -2.76
N ARG A 23 -4.22 -6.15 -1.72
CA ARG A 23 -5.39 -5.40 -1.27
C ARG A 23 -5.10 -4.71 0.05
N TYR A 24 -5.41 -3.43 0.10
CA TYR A 24 -5.16 -2.57 1.23
C TYR A 24 -6.43 -1.92 1.72
N ARG A 25 -6.49 -1.70 3.02
CA ARG A 25 -7.39 -0.76 3.66
C ARG A 25 -6.57 0.35 4.31
N MET A 26 -7.04 1.57 4.18
CA MET A 26 -6.43 2.75 4.76
C MET A 26 -7.47 3.55 5.54
N GLN A 27 -7.06 4.07 6.68
CA GLN A 27 -7.82 4.99 7.50
C GLN A 27 -6.97 6.25 7.73
N LEU A 28 -7.57 7.41 7.51
CA LEU A 28 -6.93 8.71 7.66
C LEU A 28 -7.75 9.54 8.64
N TRP A 29 -7.13 9.97 9.73
CA TRP A 29 -7.72 10.94 10.66
C TRP A 29 -7.14 12.31 10.35
N MET A 30 -8.02 13.22 9.93
CA MET A 30 -7.69 14.64 9.85
C MET A 30 -7.80 15.27 11.24
N ARG A 31 -7.02 16.33 11.46
CA ARG A 31 -7.02 17.05 12.73
C ARG A 31 -8.37 17.72 12.94
N GLY A 32 -8.98 17.47 14.09
CA GLY A 32 -10.31 17.98 14.43
C GLY A 32 -11.48 17.11 13.95
N GLU A 33 -11.22 16.07 13.15
CA GLU A 33 -12.25 15.09 12.77
C GLU A 33 -12.36 13.96 13.81
N VAL A 34 -13.60 13.55 14.09
CA VAL A 34 -13.89 12.46 15.05
C VAL A 34 -13.86 11.09 14.37
N GLN A 35 -14.23 11.03 13.09
CA GLN A 35 -14.27 9.79 12.32
C GLN A 35 -13.14 9.75 11.28
N PRO A 36 -12.53 8.58 11.05
CA PRO A 36 -11.56 8.45 9.97
C PRO A 36 -12.24 8.51 8.60
N LEU A 37 -11.51 9.08 7.65
CA LEU A 37 -11.75 8.82 6.23
C LEU A 37 -11.20 7.43 5.91
N GLU A 38 -12.08 6.52 5.48
CA GLU A 38 -11.70 5.15 5.16
C GLU A 38 -11.72 4.91 3.64
N THR A 39 -10.77 4.11 3.16
CA THR A 39 -10.77 3.65 1.77
C THR A 39 -10.13 2.28 1.67
N SER A 40 -10.65 1.48 0.74
CA SER A 40 -10.05 0.20 0.36
C SER A 40 -9.61 0.27 -1.10
N PHE A 41 -8.42 -0.24 -1.39
CA PHE A 41 -7.86 -0.19 -2.73
C PHE A 41 -6.99 -1.40 -3.03
N ARG A 42 -6.82 -1.66 -4.33
CA ARG A 42 -5.94 -2.70 -4.84
C ARG A 42 -4.74 -2.09 -5.52
N LEU A 43 -3.58 -2.66 -5.21
CA LEU A 43 -2.33 -2.44 -5.92
C LEU A 43 -2.18 -3.52 -6.99
N GLN A 44 -2.38 -3.14 -8.25
CA GLN A 44 -2.25 -4.05 -9.39
C GLN A 44 -0.96 -3.79 -10.15
N SER A 45 -0.34 -4.86 -10.66
CA SER A 45 0.77 -4.73 -11.60
C SER A 45 0.26 -4.22 -12.94
N THR A 46 0.97 -3.25 -13.53
CA THR A 46 0.73 -2.83 -14.91
C THR A 46 1.77 -3.48 -15.82
N GLU A 47 1.34 -3.89 -17.01
CA GLU A 47 2.25 -4.41 -18.01
C GLU A 47 3.30 -3.34 -18.34
N GLY A 48 4.58 -3.72 -18.29
CA GLY A 48 5.68 -2.82 -18.62
C GLY A 48 5.50 -2.27 -20.04
N THR A 49 5.40 -0.95 -20.16
CA THR A 49 5.32 -0.31 -21.48
C THR A 49 6.68 -0.46 -22.16
N ARG A 50 6.73 -1.27 -23.23
CA ARG A 50 7.91 -1.35 -24.09
C ARG A 50 8.08 -0.03 -24.81
N SER A 51 9.04 0.78 -24.36
CA SER A 51 9.50 1.95 -25.11
C SER A 51 10.08 1.49 -26.45
N HIS A 52 9.66 2.12 -27.55
CA HIS A 52 10.20 1.86 -28.90
C HIS A 52 11.66 2.35 -29.06
N ASN A 53 12.20 3.02 -28.04
CA ASN A 53 13.54 3.58 -28.04
C ASN A 53 14.52 2.60 -27.37
N LYS A 54 15.37 1.95 -28.17
CA LYS A 54 16.36 0.92 -27.74
C LYS A 54 17.38 1.42 -26.70
N VAL A 55 17.42 2.73 -26.43
CA VAL A 55 18.29 3.38 -25.44
C VAL A 55 17.61 3.50 -24.07
N GLN A 56 16.27 3.54 -24.02
CA GLN A 56 15.54 3.69 -22.77
C GLN A 56 15.24 2.30 -22.21
N LYS A 57 15.85 1.98 -21.06
CA LYS A 57 15.58 0.72 -20.34
C LYS A 57 14.07 0.50 -20.25
N PRO A 58 13.58 -0.75 -20.38
CA PRO A 58 12.16 -1.06 -20.17
C PRO A 58 11.73 -0.39 -18.87
N ARG A 59 10.67 0.43 -18.91
CA ARG A 59 10.09 0.96 -17.68
C ARG A 59 9.66 -0.27 -16.91
N MET A 60 10.34 -0.51 -15.78
CA MET A 60 10.04 -1.62 -14.89
C MET A 60 8.53 -1.60 -14.65
N GLY A 61 7.86 -2.76 -14.71
CA GLY A 61 6.40 -2.85 -14.63
C GLY A 61 5.86 -1.90 -13.57
N GLY A 62 4.95 -1.02 -13.96
CA GLY A 62 4.38 -0.07 -13.03
C GLY A 62 3.40 -0.77 -12.10
N TRP A 63 2.81 -0.01 -11.19
CA TRP A 63 1.66 -0.45 -10.44
C TRP A 63 0.62 0.65 -10.44
N ARG A 64 -0.64 0.26 -10.33
CA ARG A 64 -1.78 1.17 -10.29
C ARG A 64 -2.59 0.91 -9.05
N LEU A 65 -3.02 1.99 -8.40
CA LEU A 65 -4.03 1.92 -7.37
C LEU A 65 -5.41 1.95 -8.01
N GLU A 66 -6.20 0.93 -7.70
CA GLU A 66 -7.61 0.84 -8.07
C GLU A 66 -8.47 0.91 -6.82
N ALA A 67 -9.31 1.94 -6.73
CA ALA A 67 -10.29 2.07 -5.68
C ALA A 67 -11.27 0.89 -5.72
N ASP A 68 -11.67 0.39 -4.56
CA ASP A 68 -12.85 -0.48 -4.50
C ASP A 68 -14.10 0.36 -4.77
N ARG A 69 -14.70 0.17 -5.95
CA ARG A 69 -15.84 0.95 -6.44
C ARG A 69 -17.10 0.81 -5.59
N THR A 70 -17.10 -0.10 -4.61
CA THR A 70 -18.22 -0.35 -3.70
C THR A 70 -18.28 0.62 -2.51
N GLN A 71 -17.24 1.43 -2.24
CA GLN A 71 -17.09 2.18 -0.97
C GLN A 71 -17.18 3.73 -1.06
N GLY A 72 -18.14 4.29 -1.80
CA GLY A 72 -18.54 5.71 -1.62
C GLY A 72 -18.07 6.72 -2.69
N THR A 73 -18.06 8.01 -2.32
CA THR A 73 -17.97 9.15 -3.25
C THR A 73 -16.62 9.18 -4.00
N PRO A 74 -16.61 9.20 -5.35
CA PRO A 74 -15.37 9.09 -6.13
C PRO A 74 -14.30 10.16 -5.82
N TYR A 75 -14.72 11.36 -5.41
CA TYR A 75 -13.80 12.50 -5.23
C TYR A 75 -12.90 12.39 -3.99
N SER A 76 -13.46 11.98 -2.84
CA SER A 76 -12.70 11.77 -1.60
C SER A 76 -11.73 10.60 -1.74
N GLN A 77 -12.14 9.54 -2.44
CA GLN A 77 -11.30 8.39 -2.74
C GLN A 77 -10.09 8.77 -3.59
N VAL A 78 -10.24 9.59 -4.64
CA VAL A 78 -9.11 9.99 -5.50
C VAL A 78 -8.01 10.72 -4.71
N MET A 79 -8.38 11.63 -3.81
CA MET A 79 -7.40 12.32 -2.97
C MET A 79 -6.67 11.35 -2.03
N LEU A 80 -7.40 10.45 -1.37
CA LEU A 80 -6.82 9.46 -0.46
C LEU A 80 -5.89 8.48 -1.19
N LEU A 81 -6.27 8.05 -2.40
CA LEU A 81 -5.45 7.16 -3.22
C LEU A 81 -4.13 7.83 -3.63
N GLY A 82 -4.16 9.11 -4.00
CA GLY A 82 -2.93 9.85 -4.30
C GLY A 82 -2.00 10.04 -3.10
N ARG A 83 -2.53 10.01 -1.87
CA ARG A 83 -1.72 9.98 -0.64
C ARG A 83 -1.23 8.56 -0.33
N ALA A 84 -2.09 7.56 -0.49
CA ALA A 84 -1.76 6.15 -0.29
C ALA A 84 -0.58 5.71 -1.17
N GLU A 85 -0.57 6.13 -2.45
CA GLU A 85 0.52 5.84 -3.40
C GLU A 85 1.91 6.16 -2.81
N ARG A 86 2.04 7.32 -2.16
CA ARG A 86 3.30 7.79 -1.59
C ARG A 86 3.68 7.10 -0.28
N LEU A 87 2.72 6.44 0.36
CA LEU A 87 2.88 5.74 1.64
C LEU A 87 3.07 4.23 1.48
N LEU A 88 2.90 3.68 0.27
CA LEU A 88 3.19 2.28 0.02
C LEU A 88 4.69 2.03 -0.01
N TYR A 89 5.09 0.91 0.58
CA TYR A 89 6.40 0.31 0.35
C TYR A 89 6.18 -0.96 -0.46
N LEU A 90 6.54 -0.93 -1.75
CA LEU A 90 6.58 -2.13 -2.59
C LEU A 90 7.94 -2.13 -3.31
N ALA A 91 8.97 -2.68 -2.70
CA ALA A 91 10.32 -2.63 -3.25
C ALA A 91 11.21 -3.75 -2.70
N GLY A 92 12.41 -3.85 -3.23
CA GLY A 92 13.42 -4.71 -2.62
C GLY A 92 13.94 -4.17 -1.29
N PRO A 93 14.67 -5.00 -0.51
CA PRO A 93 15.30 -4.57 0.72
C PRO A 93 16.16 -3.32 0.51
N SER A 94 16.00 -2.34 1.39
CA SER A 94 16.86 -1.15 1.46
C SER A 94 17.82 -1.25 2.65
N PRO A 95 18.85 -0.39 2.76
CA PRO A 95 19.76 -0.36 3.91
C PRO A 95 19.05 -0.17 5.26
N GLN A 96 17.85 0.42 5.25
CA GLN A 96 17.01 0.65 6.42
C GLN A 96 16.11 -0.54 6.77
N THR A 97 16.10 -1.60 5.96
CA THR A 97 15.28 -2.79 6.21
C THR A 97 16.10 -3.91 6.81
N ARG A 98 15.52 -4.65 7.76
CA ARG A 98 16.17 -5.79 8.40
C ARG A 98 15.21 -6.98 8.44
N PRO A 99 15.68 -8.21 8.18
CA PRO A 99 14.85 -9.39 8.35
C PRO A 99 14.58 -9.65 9.83
N GLU A 100 13.36 -10.03 10.15
CA GLU A 100 12.94 -10.39 11.50
C GLU A 100 12.80 -11.92 11.62
N PRO A 101 13.09 -12.52 12.80
CA PRO A 101 13.02 -13.97 13.00
C PRO A 101 11.57 -14.47 13.20
N ILE A 102 10.61 -13.91 12.46
CA ILE A 102 9.19 -14.22 12.56
C ILE A 102 8.57 -14.37 11.16
N LEU A 103 7.50 -15.15 11.09
CA LEU A 103 6.72 -15.37 9.88
C LEU A 103 5.27 -14.95 10.14
N LEU A 104 4.66 -14.23 9.19
CA LEU A 104 3.24 -13.91 9.23
C LEU A 104 2.46 -14.82 8.30
N ARG A 105 1.33 -15.34 8.80
CA ARG A 105 0.46 -16.20 8.02
C ARG A 105 -0.59 -15.36 7.30
N PHE A 106 -0.57 -15.42 5.97
CA PHE A 106 -1.56 -14.84 5.09
C PHE A 106 -2.27 -15.95 4.32
N GLY A 107 -3.44 -16.37 4.81
CA GLY A 107 -4.18 -17.50 4.27
C GLY A 107 -3.36 -18.80 4.33
N ALA A 108 -3.03 -19.34 3.16
CA ALA A 108 -2.22 -20.54 2.99
C ALA A 108 -0.70 -20.27 2.90
N ARG A 109 -0.29 -19.00 2.87
CA ARG A 109 1.11 -18.59 2.73
C ARG A 109 1.68 -18.16 4.09
N SER A 110 2.93 -18.50 4.35
CA SER A 110 3.73 -17.90 5.43
C SER A 110 4.77 -16.98 4.80
N LEU A 111 4.76 -15.71 5.20
CA LEU A 111 5.64 -14.69 4.65
C LEU A 111 6.73 -14.29 5.66
N PRO A 112 7.99 -14.20 5.24
CA PRO A 112 9.05 -13.57 6.03
C PRO A 112 8.71 -12.13 6.38
N VAL A 113 8.94 -11.77 7.64
CA VAL A 113 8.76 -10.39 8.11
C VAL A 113 10.07 -9.64 8.06
N TRP A 114 9.95 -8.36 7.76
CA TRP A 114 11.03 -7.39 7.77
C TRP A 114 10.60 -6.16 8.58
N SER A 115 11.55 -5.57 9.31
CA SER A 115 11.38 -4.27 9.93
C SER A 115 11.97 -3.17 9.03
N LEU A 116 11.49 -1.94 9.21
CA LEU A 116 11.99 -0.75 8.56
C LEU A 116 12.36 0.28 9.62
N GLU A 117 13.59 0.78 9.56
CA GLU A 117 14.06 1.84 10.46
C GLU A 117 13.28 3.14 10.20
N ILE A 118 12.50 3.55 11.21
CA ILE A 118 11.68 4.77 11.14
C ILE A 118 12.58 6.00 11.35
N PRO A 119 12.42 7.06 10.54
CA PRO A 119 13.17 8.29 10.72
C PRO A 119 12.93 8.93 12.09
N LYS A 120 13.99 9.54 12.65
CA LYS A 120 13.88 10.30 13.92
C LYS A 120 12.82 11.39 13.81
N GLY A 121 12.04 11.57 14.88
CA GLY A 121 10.95 12.55 14.95
C GLY A 121 9.63 12.09 14.32
N VAL A 122 9.55 10.86 13.81
CA VAL A 122 8.30 10.27 13.32
C VAL A 122 7.82 9.21 14.32
N HIS A 123 6.60 9.36 14.83
CA HIS A 123 5.95 8.33 15.65
C HIS A 123 5.21 7.36 14.73
N ALA A 124 5.93 6.35 14.23
CA ALA A 124 5.36 5.33 13.35
C ALA A 124 5.77 3.90 13.76
N SER A 125 4.90 2.96 13.43
CA SER A 125 5.13 1.52 13.45
C SER A 125 4.92 0.98 12.05
N THR A 126 5.81 0.09 11.60
CA THR A 126 5.70 -0.57 10.29
C THR A 126 6.02 -2.05 10.42
N VAL A 127 5.34 -2.86 9.61
CA VAL A 127 5.67 -4.25 9.37
C VAL A 127 5.76 -4.43 7.86
N LEU A 128 6.88 -4.94 7.37
CA LEU A 128 7.04 -5.34 5.98
C LEU A 128 6.96 -6.87 5.88
N VAL A 129 6.44 -7.38 4.77
CA VAL A 129 6.43 -8.82 4.46
C VAL A 129 6.98 -9.08 3.08
N GLU A 130 7.72 -10.18 2.92
CA GLU A 130 8.25 -10.60 1.62
C GLU A 130 7.19 -11.36 0.82
N VAL A 131 6.55 -10.68 -0.15
CA VAL A 131 5.43 -11.21 -0.95
C VAL A 131 5.88 -11.96 -2.21
N GLY A 132 7.15 -11.85 -2.56
CA GLY A 132 7.83 -12.53 -3.65
C GLY A 132 9.34 -12.44 -3.42
N PRO A 133 10.18 -13.14 -4.22
CA PRO A 133 11.62 -13.15 -4.01
C PRO A 133 12.20 -11.73 -3.95
N ARG A 134 12.70 -11.33 -2.79
CA ARG A 134 13.25 -9.98 -2.52
C ARG A 134 12.25 -8.85 -2.83
N LEU A 135 10.95 -9.10 -2.74
CA LEU A 135 9.91 -8.08 -2.92
C LEU A 135 9.18 -7.90 -1.60
N LEU A 136 9.45 -6.79 -0.93
CA LEU A 136 8.83 -6.42 0.33
C LEU A 136 7.61 -5.55 0.06
N ALA A 137 6.51 -5.88 0.73
CA ALA A 137 5.30 -5.08 0.77
C ALA A 137 5.03 -4.58 2.19
N LEU A 138 4.50 -3.36 2.31
CA LEU A 138 3.98 -2.86 3.59
C LEU A 138 2.80 -3.72 4.03
N CYS A 139 2.94 -4.43 5.13
CA CYS A 139 1.89 -5.28 5.70
C CYS A 139 1.00 -4.47 6.65
N ASP A 140 1.64 -3.71 7.52
CA ASP A 140 0.99 -2.91 8.55
C ASP A 140 1.75 -1.60 8.71
N PHE A 141 1.01 -0.52 8.84
CA PHE A 141 1.56 0.79 9.09
C PHE A 141 0.60 1.61 9.93
N SER A 142 1.14 2.22 10.98
CA SER A 142 0.46 3.24 11.78
C SER A 142 1.43 4.38 12.03
N ALA A 143 1.04 5.61 11.71
CA ALA A 143 1.78 6.81 12.07
C ALA A 143 0.89 7.86 12.72
N ARG A 144 1.48 8.61 13.64
CA ARG A 144 0.87 9.77 14.29
C ARG A 144 1.73 11.01 14.05
N PHE A 145 1.06 12.13 13.82
CA PHE A 145 1.70 13.40 13.52
C PHE A 145 1.22 14.46 14.50
N GLU A 146 2.17 15.13 15.16
CA GLU A 146 1.86 16.15 16.15
C GLU A 146 1.36 17.45 15.51
N HIS A 147 1.81 17.73 14.29
CA HIS A 147 1.54 18.95 13.52
C HIS A 147 0.92 18.61 12.15
N GLY A 148 0.50 19.63 11.39
CA GLY A 148 -0.15 19.48 10.10
C GLY A 148 -1.63 19.05 10.16
N ASP A 149 -2.25 18.95 8.98
CA ASP A 149 -3.68 18.64 8.84
C ASP A 149 -4.00 17.17 9.15
N VAL A 150 -3.01 16.27 9.00
CA VAL A 150 -3.16 14.85 9.28
C VAL A 150 -2.77 14.57 10.72
N ALA A 151 -3.63 13.88 11.48
CA ALA A 151 -3.34 13.47 12.86
C ALA A 151 -2.83 12.03 12.95
N ARG A 152 -3.42 11.12 12.16
CA ARG A 152 -3.06 9.69 12.16
C ARG A 152 -3.32 9.07 10.79
N ILE A 153 -2.48 8.12 10.43
CA ILE A 153 -2.65 7.26 9.26
C ILE A 153 -2.54 5.82 9.72
N GLU A 154 -3.45 4.98 9.27
CA GLU A 154 -3.35 3.52 9.36
C GLU A 154 -3.51 2.90 7.98
N LEU A 155 -2.70 1.90 7.69
CA LEU A 155 -2.72 1.15 6.44
C LEU A 155 -2.43 -0.31 6.72
N HIS A 156 -3.31 -1.18 6.24
CA HIS A 156 -3.25 -2.61 6.46
C HIS A 156 -3.38 -3.37 5.15
N LEU A 157 -2.51 -4.36 4.95
CA LEU A 157 -2.60 -5.33 3.88
C LEU A 157 -3.64 -6.39 4.26
N GLU A 158 -4.79 -6.37 3.60
CA GLU A 158 -5.90 -7.29 3.87
C GLU A 158 -5.83 -8.57 3.04
N GLY A 159 -5.21 -8.50 1.86
CA GLY A 159 -5.25 -9.59 0.89
C GLY A 159 -3.99 -9.70 0.05
N LEU A 160 -3.50 -10.93 -0.04
CA LEU A 160 -2.51 -11.36 -1.03
C LEU A 160 -3.24 -12.15 -2.09
N ASP A 161 -3.61 -11.49 -3.17
CA ASP A 161 -4.07 -12.21 -4.34
C ASP A 161 -2.81 -12.71 -5.12
N SER A 162 -2.91 -12.98 -6.42
CA SER A 162 -1.74 -13.49 -7.16
C SER A 162 -0.64 -12.41 -7.28
N THR A 163 0.55 -12.70 -6.74
CA THR A 163 1.69 -11.77 -6.69
C THR A 163 2.72 -11.99 -7.79
N GLY A 164 2.51 -13.00 -8.65
CA GLY A 164 3.50 -13.46 -9.64
C GLY A 164 3.90 -12.42 -10.71
N LYS A 165 3.12 -11.35 -10.86
CA LYS A 165 3.39 -10.24 -11.79
C LYS A 165 3.79 -8.94 -11.08
N LEU A 166 3.84 -8.90 -9.75
CA LEU A 166 4.19 -7.67 -9.03
C LEU A 166 5.67 -7.36 -9.24
N ALA A 167 5.95 -6.18 -9.80
CA ALA A 167 7.29 -5.63 -9.92
C ALA A 167 7.56 -4.66 -8.76
N PRO A 168 8.82 -4.47 -8.36
CA PRO A 168 9.18 -3.44 -7.38
C PRO A 168 8.86 -2.05 -7.95
N ALA A 169 8.39 -1.15 -7.07
CA ALA A 169 8.24 0.26 -7.36
C ALA A 169 9.61 0.88 -7.70
N GLU A 170 9.65 1.76 -8.69
CA GLU A 170 10.86 2.54 -9.01
C GLU A 170 11.32 3.40 -7.81
N ALA A 171 10.40 3.77 -6.91
CA ALA A 171 10.64 4.61 -5.74
C ALA A 171 10.37 3.89 -4.41
N GLY A 172 11.11 2.81 -4.14
CA GLY A 172 11.01 2.04 -2.89
C GLY A 172 11.26 2.82 -1.58
N THR A 173 11.63 4.10 -1.65
CA THR A 173 11.87 4.97 -0.49
C THR A 173 10.82 6.06 -0.32
N ALA A 174 9.79 6.10 -1.17
CA ALA A 174 8.74 7.13 -1.13
C ALA A 174 8.06 7.22 0.25
N LEU A 175 7.85 6.09 0.92
CA LEU A 175 7.33 6.04 2.28
C LEU A 175 8.18 6.88 3.24
N LEU A 176 9.48 6.62 3.35
CA LEU A 176 10.36 7.29 4.31
C LEU A 176 10.42 8.80 4.08
N SER A 177 10.55 9.24 2.82
CA SER A 177 10.53 10.67 2.48
C SER A 177 9.19 11.32 2.77
N THR A 178 8.08 10.61 2.53
CA THR A 178 6.73 11.11 2.80
C THR A 178 6.49 11.27 4.30
N LEU A 179 6.93 10.30 5.12
CA LEU A 179 6.84 10.39 6.58
C LEU A 179 7.63 11.59 7.13
N GLN A 180 8.85 11.81 6.62
CA GLN A 180 9.65 12.96 7.01
C GLN A 180 9.00 14.27 6.60
N SER A 181 8.38 14.34 5.41
CA SER A 181 7.66 15.53 4.96
C SER A 181 6.48 15.85 5.87
N LEU A 182 5.62 14.85 6.15
CA LEU A 182 4.44 15.02 6.99
C LEU A 182 4.81 15.38 8.44
N ALA A 183 5.87 14.79 8.99
CA ALA A 183 6.34 15.12 10.34
C ALA A 183 6.93 16.53 10.46
N ARG A 184 7.33 17.15 9.33
CA ARG A 184 7.91 18.50 9.26
C ARG A 184 6.89 19.58 8.89
N GLU A 185 5.62 19.25 8.68
CA GLU A 185 4.55 20.24 8.48
C GLU A 185 4.35 21.05 9.77
N VAL A 186 5.25 22.01 10.02
CA VAL A 186 5.13 23.01 11.08
C VAL A 186 3.98 23.95 10.69
N PRO A 187 3.12 24.37 11.63
CA PRO A 187 2.17 25.44 11.35
C PRO A 187 2.96 26.65 10.84
N GLN A 188 2.66 27.13 9.63
CA GLN A 188 2.91 28.54 9.36
C GLN A 188 2.00 29.32 10.32
N GLU A 189 2.57 29.78 11.43
CA GLU A 189 1.95 30.86 12.19
C GLU A 189 1.63 31.97 11.19
N ALA A 190 0.36 32.36 11.16
CA ALA A 190 -0.11 33.53 10.48
C ALA A 190 0.49 34.77 11.17
N ASP A 191 1.77 35.04 10.91
CA ASP A 191 2.42 36.26 11.35
C ASP A 191 2.18 37.34 10.30
N GLY A 192 1.29 38.27 10.62
CA GLY A 192 0.91 39.35 9.71
C GLY A 192 -0.38 40.06 10.06
N THR A 193 -0.53 40.46 11.32
CA THR A 193 -1.47 41.51 11.73
C THR A 193 -1.20 42.76 10.88
N VAL A 194 -1.95 42.97 9.81
CA VAL A 194 -1.94 44.25 9.09
C VAL A 194 -2.76 45.23 9.91
N THR A 195 -2.14 45.88 10.88
CA THR A 195 -2.63 47.17 11.37
C THR A 195 -2.48 48.19 10.24
N VAL A 196 -3.57 48.45 9.52
CA VAL A 196 -3.70 49.66 8.71
C VAL A 196 -3.99 50.81 9.67
N ARG A 197 -3.04 51.74 9.79
CA ARG A 197 -3.24 53.09 10.33
C ARG A 197 -3.73 54.01 9.23
#